data_AF-A0AA97HFX2-F1
#
_entry.id   AF-A0AA97HFX2-F1
#
_cell.length_a   1.000
_cell.length_b   1.000
_cell.length_c   1.000
_cell.angle_alpha   90.00
_cell.angle_beta   90.00
_cell.angle_gamma   90.00
#
_symmetry.space_group_name_H-M   'P 1'
#
loop_
_entity.id
_entity.type
_entity.pdbx_description
1 polymer ?
#
loop_
_entity_poly.entity_id
_entity_poly.type
_entity_poly.pdbx_seq_one_letter_code
_entity_poly.pdbx_strand_id
1 'polypeptide(L)'
;MPEMNPDSLMKDFTPYVAKDGEEYMNENQLAHFKSILFNWKQNLMEEVDRTVHHLKEEAVNYADPNDRASQEEEFSLELRARDRERKLVKKITQTIERIDADDYGFCDECGIEIGIRRLEARPTATMCIDCKTLAEIKERQIGG
;
A
#
# COMPACT_ATOMS: atom_id res chain seq x y z
N MET A 1 -19.31 2.11 11.84
CA MET A 1 -18.41 2.52 10.72
C MET A 1 -18.00 1.25 9.99
N PRO A 2 -18.04 1.18 8.65
CA PRO A 2 -17.55 -0.01 7.97
C PRO A 2 -16.02 -0.04 8.12
N GLU A 3 -15.49 -1.15 8.64
CA GLU A 3 -14.06 -1.43 8.66
C GLU A 3 -13.52 -1.43 7.22
N MET A 4 -12.95 -0.32 6.77
CA MET A 4 -12.32 -0.28 5.45
C MET A 4 -10.95 -0.93 5.56
N ASN A 5 -10.88 -2.17 5.04
CA ASN A 5 -9.64 -2.90 4.91
C ASN A 5 -8.74 -2.18 3.87
N PRO A 6 -7.51 -1.76 4.22
CA PRO A 6 -6.60 -1.12 3.28
C PRO A 6 -6.22 -2.02 2.08
N ASP A 7 -6.38 -3.35 2.18
CA ASP A 7 -6.27 -4.27 1.04
C ASP A 7 -7.44 -4.17 0.05
N SER A 8 -8.57 -3.56 0.44
CA SER A 8 -9.74 -3.42 -0.43
C SER A 8 -9.61 -2.28 -1.44
N LEU A 9 -8.73 -1.30 -1.21
CA LEU A 9 -8.49 -0.15 -2.08
C LEU A 9 -7.78 -0.51 -3.40
N MET A 10 -7.21 -1.71 -3.49
CA MET A 10 -6.54 -2.19 -4.71
C MET A 10 -7.49 -2.81 -5.74
N LYS A 11 -8.81 -2.89 -5.49
CA LYS A 11 -9.72 -3.67 -6.36
C LYS A 11 -10.32 -2.90 -7.53
N ASP A 12 -10.07 -1.60 -7.64
CA ASP A 12 -10.64 -0.73 -8.68
C ASP A 12 -9.70 -0.55 -9.89
N PHE A 13 -9.15 -1.63 -10.43
CA PHE A 13 -8.45 -1.60 -11.71
C PHE A 13 -8.89 -2.77 -12.60
N THR A 14 -8.79 -2.57 -13.91
CA THR A 14 -8.96 -3.65 -14.88
C THR A 14 -7.62 -4.38 -15.05
N PRO A 15 -7.55 -5.71 -14.83
CA PRO A 15 -6.30 -6.46 -14.99
C PRO A 15 -5.69 -6.29 -16.38
N TYR A 16 -4.36 -6.23 -16.42
CA TYR A 16 -3.58 -6.15 -17.64
C TYR A 16 -3.69 -7.46 -18.43
N VAL A 17 -4.01 -7.33 -19.72
CA VAL A 17 -4.06 -8.46 -20.65
C VAL A 17 -2.83 -8.42 -21.52
N ALA A 18 -1.85 -9.28 -21.20
CA ALA A 18 -0.62 -9.40 -21.95
C ALA A 18 -0.90 -9.88 -23.38
N LYS A 19 -0.23 -9.26 -24.35
CA LYS A 19 -0.26 -9.67 -25.76
C LYS A 19 0.77 -10.78 -25.99
N ASP A 20 0.56 -11.58 -27.02
CA ASP A 20 1.52 -12.64 -27.38
C ASP A 20 2.85 -12.02 -27.82
N GLY A 21 3.97 -12.58 -27.35
CA GLY A 21 5.32 -12.08 -27.61
C GLY A 21 5.64 -10.70 -27.01
N GLU A 22 4.83 -10.21 -26.08
CA GLU A 22 5.03 -8.91 -25.44
C GLU A 22 6.23 -8.93 -24.48
N GLU A 23 7.12 -7.94 -24.60
CA GLU A 23 8.25 -7.78 -23.69
C GLU A 23 7.78 -7.39 -22.29
N TYR A 24 8.40 -8.01 -21.28
CA TYR A 24 8.13 -7.76 -19.87
C TYR A 24 8.52 -6.33 -19.49
N MET A 25 7.65 -5.65 -18.74
CA MET A 25 7.83 -4.26 -18.29
C MET A 25 8.06 -3.25 -19.42
N ASN A 26 7.38 -3.44 -20.55
CA ASN A 26 7.31 -2.41 -21.57
C ASN A 26 6.48 -1.19 -21.14
N GLU A 27 6.46 -0.16 -22.00
CA GLU A 27 5.74 1.10 -21.77
C GLU A 27 4.26 0.93 -21.35
N ASN A 28 3.54 -0.03 -21.93
CA ASN A 28 2.13 -0.26 -21.61
C ASN A 28 1.95 -0.89 -20.21
N GLN A 29 2.81 -1.86 -19.86
CA GLN A 29 2.79 -2.49 -18.54
C GLN A 29 3.20 -1.48 -17.45
N LEU A 30 4.26 -0.69 -17.69
CA LEU A 30 4.69 0.34 -16.76
C LEU A 30 3.62 1.43 -16.59
N ALA A 31 2.98 1.88 -17.68
CA ALA A 31 1.87 2.82 -17.61
C ALA A 31 0.70 2.29 -16.78
N HIS A 32 0.37 1.00 -16.93
CA HIS A 32 -0.64 0.33 -16.13
C HIS A 32 -0.32 0.38 -14.63
N PHE A 33 0.88 -0.07 -14.21
CA PHE A 33 1.26 -0.04 -12.79
C PHE A 33 1.38 1.38 -12.24
N LYS A 34 1.88 2.32 -13.04
CA LYS A 34 1.98 3.74 -12.68
C LYS A 34 0.59 4.32 -12.39
N SER A 35 -0.42 3.99 -13.21
CA SER A 35 -1.80 4.40 -12.97
C SER A 35 -2.37 3.85 -11.66
N ILE A 36 -2.13 2.57 -11.36
CA ILE A 36 -2.57 1.92 -10.12
C ILE A 36 -1.94 2.62 -8.91
N LEU A 37 -0.63 2.82 -8.94
CA LEU A 37 0.13 3.44 -7.85
C LEU A 37 -0.29 4.90 -7.62
N PHE A 38 -0.53 5.67 -8.69
CA PHE A 38 -1.02 7.05 -8.57
C PHE A 38 -2.41 7.11 -7.96
N ASN A 39 -3.36 6.33 -8.47
CA ASN A 39 -4.72 6.29 -7.93
C ASN A 39 -4.72 5.88 -6.46
N TRP A 40 -3.94 4.85 -6.11
CA TRP A 40 -3.81 4.41 -4.73
C TRP A 40 -3.21 5.49 -3.82
N LYS A 41 -2.16 6.19 -4.29
CA LYS A 41 -1.56 7.32 -3.57
C LYS A 41 -2.58 8.44 -3.33
N GLN A 42 -3.35 8.82 -4.35
CA GLN A 42 -4.36 9.87 -4.21
C GLN A 42 -5.44 9.47 -3.20
N ASN A 43 -5.97 8.25 -3.29
CA ASN A 43 -6.98 7.76 -2.34
C ASN A 43 -6.46 7.79 -0.89
N LEU A 44 -5.23 7.31 -0.66
CA LEU A 44 -4.64 7.36 0.68
C LEU A 44 -4.46 8.80 1.18
N MET A 45 -4.06 9.74 0.32
CA MET A 45 -3.91 11.14 0.69
C MET A 45 -5.26 11.79 1.03
N GLU A 46 -6.31 11.52 0.26
CA GLU A 46 -7.67 11.99 0.56
C GLU A 46 -8.21 11.43 1.89
N GLU A 47 -7.95 10.15 2.16
CA GLU A 47 -8.33 9.54 3.44
C GLU A 47 -7.59 10.16 4.62
N VAL A 48 -6.29 10.46 4.46
CA VAL A 48 -5.49 11.15 5.50
C VAL A 48 -6.11 12.50 5.81
N ASP A 49 -6.45 13.28 4.78
CA ASP A 49 -7.05 14.60 4.96
C ASP A 49 -8.41 14.50 5.67
N ARG A 50 -9.28 13.57 5.27
CA ARG A 50 -10.59 13.34 5.92
C ARG A 50 -10.46 12.98 7.39
N THR A 51 -9.59 12.03 7.73
CA THR A 51 -9.35 11.66 9.13
C THR A 51 -8.81 12.85 9.93
N VAL A 52 -7.85 13.61 9.40
CA VAL A 52 -7.30 14.77 10.13
C VAL A 52 -8.38 15.82 10.42
N HIS A 53 -9.30 16.03 9.49
CA HIS A 53 -10.46 16.90 9.71
C HIS A 53 -11.37 16.36 10.81
N HIS A 54 -11.72 15.07 10.76
CA HIS A 54 -12.57 14.41 11.76
C HIS A 54 -11.97 14.50 13.17
N LEU A 55 -10.68 14.18 13.31
CA LEU A 55 -9.97 14.24 14.59
C LEU A 55 -9.96 15.65 15.20
N LYS A 56 -9.90 16.70 14.37
CA LYS A 56 -9.96 18.10 14.86
C LYS A 56 -11.35 18.47 15.36
N GLU A 57 -12.41 17.98 14.72
CA GLU A 57 -13.80 18.24 15.10
C GLU A 57 -14.20 17.50 16.38
N GLU A 58 -13.69 16.29 16.59
CA GLU A 58 -13.98 15.51 17.79
C GLU A 58 -13.20 16.01 19.01
N ALA A 59 -11.96 16.48 18.83
CA ALA A 59 -11.12 16.95 19.93
C ALA A 59 -11.68 18.21 20.65
N VAL A 60 -12.66 18.90 20.05
CA VAL A 60 -13.31 20.08 20.64
C VAL A 60 -14.64 19.77 21.33
N ASN A 61 -15.14 18.53 21.25
CA ASN A 61 -16.45 18.13 21.78
C ASN A 61 -16.33 17.04 22.84
N TYR A 62 -16.23 17.43 24.12
CA TYR A 62 -16.31 16.50 25.25
C TYR A 62 -17.71 16.52 25.84
N ALA A 63 -18.40 15.38 25.85
CA ALA A 63 -19.73 15.24 26.44
C ALA A 63 -19.66 15.01 27.96
N ASP A 64 -18.77 14.13 28.45
CA ASP A 64 -18.47 13.95 29.88
C ASP A 64 -17.05 13.34 30.14
N PRO A 65 -16.60 13.20 31.41
CA PRO A 65 -15.29 12.62 31.73
C PRO A 65 -15.08 11.13 31.40
N ASN A 66 -16.14 10.31 31.34
CA ASN A 66 -16.03 8.91 30.93
C ASN A 66 -15.91 8.81 29.40
N ASP A 67 -16.67 9.63 28.67
CA ASP A 67 -16.60 9.71 27.20
C ASP A 67 -15.19 10.11 26.73
N ARG A 68 -14.50 10.94 27.53
CA ARG A 68 -13.10 11.32 27.27
C ARG A 68 -12.16 10.13 27.20
N ALA A 69 -12.30 9.13 28.07
CA ALA A 69 -11.40 7.98 28.08
C ALA A 69 -11.55 7.12 26.82
N SER A 70 -12.78 6.88 26.39
CA SER A 70 -13.08 6.15 25.16
C SER A 70 -12.59 6.92 23.93
N GLN A 71 -12.77 8.24 23.90
CA GLN A 71 -12.32 9.09 22.80
C GLN A 71 -10.79 9.09 22.67
N GLU A 72 -10.05 9.19 23.79
CA GLU A 72 -8.58 9.12 23.78
C GLU A 72 -8.05 7.79 23.24
N GLU A 73 -8.74 6.68 23.51
CA GLU A 73 -8.41 5.37 22.92
C GLU A 73 -8.64 5.34 21.40
N GLU A 74 -9.78 5.85 20.93
CA GLU A 74 -10.10 5.95 19.51
C GLU A 74 -9.07 6.83 18.76
N PHE A 75 -8.73 7.99 19.31
CA PHE A 75 -7.66 8.85 18.78
C PHE A 75 -6.32 8.11 18.66
N SER A 76 -5.94 7.33 19.67
CA SER A 76 -4.69 6.57 19.68
C SER A 76 -4.66 5.50 18.57
N LEU A 77 -5.79 4.81 18.35
CA LEU A 77 -5.93 3.82 17.28
C LEU A 77 -5.84 4.48 15.90
N GLU A 78 -6.55 5.59 15.69
CA GLU A 78 -6.57 6.35 14.44
C GLU A 78 -5.17 6.89 14.09
N LEU A 79 -4.45 7.47 15.07
CA LEU A 79 -3.08 7.96 14.88
C LEU A 79 -2.11 6.85 14.45
N ARG A 80 -2.26 5.65 15.03
CA ARG A 80 -1.46 4.48 14.62
C ARG A 80 -1.78 4.02 13.21
N ALA A 81 -3.04 4.08 12.80
CA ALA A 81 -3.44 3.78 11.42
C ALA A 81 -2.82 4.78 10.44
N ARG A 82 -2.87 6.07 10.77
CA ARG A 82 -2.31 7.15 9.94
C ARG A 82 -0.80 7.05 9.76
N ASP A 83 -0.04 6.67 10.79
CA ASP A 83 1.40 6.45 10.60
C ASP A 83 1.70 5.28 9.65
N ARG A 84 0.87 4.22 9.65
CA ARG A 84 1.01 3.11 8.69
C ARG A 84 0.73 3.57 7.26
N GLU A 85 -0.33 4.34 7.04
CA GLU A 85 -0.67 4.84 5.71
C GLU A 85 0.35 5.85 5.20
N ARG A 86 0.87 6.73 6.06
CA ARG A 86 1.97 7.65 5.71
C ARG A 86 3.21 6.89 5.23
N LYS A 87 3.59 5.82 5.95
CA LYS A 87 4.69 4.93 5.54
C LYS A 87 4.38 4.24 4.21
N LEU A 88 3.13 3.86 3.98
CA LEU A 88 2.68 3.27 2.72
C LEU A 88 2.74 4.26 1.55
N VAL A 89 2.29 5.50 1.72
CA VAL A 89 2.42 6.59 0.73
C VAL A 89 3.87 6.83 0.35
N LYS A 90 4.78 6.80 1.34
CA LYS A 90 6.23 6.86 1.07
C LYS A 90 6.68 5.68 0.22
N LYS A 91 6.25 4.47 0.56
CA LYS A 91 6.61 3.26 -0.20
C LYS A 91 6.08 3.31 -1.64
N ILE A 92 4.84 3.77 -1.85
CA ILE A 92 4.25 3.96 -3.19
C ILE A 92 5.05 4.97 -4.00
N THR A 93 5.44 6.09 -3.38
CA THR A 93 6.25 7.12 -4.06
C THR A 93 7.60 6.54 -4.50
N GLN A 94 8.26 5.76 -3.64
CA GLN A 94 9.50 5.06 -4.00
C GLN A 94 9.30 4.03 -5.12
N THR A 95 8.16 3.33 -5.14
CA THR A 95 7.84 2.41 -6.24
C THR A 95 7.63 3.13 -7.57
N ILE A 96 7.01 4.32 -7.56
CA ILE A 96 6.88 5.16 -8.76
C ILE A 96 8.27 5.61 -9.23
N GLU A 97 9.15 6.04 -8.32
CA GLU A 97 10.54 6.39 -8.65
C GLU A 97 11.30 5.22 -9.29
N ARG A 98 11.07 3.98 -8.84
CA ARG A 98 11.65 2.77 -9.44
C ARG A 98 11.13 2.52 -10.86
N ILE A 99 9.84 2.75 -11.11
CA ILE A 99 9.27 2.70 -12.47
C ILE A 99 9.95 3.74 -13.37
N ASP A 100 10.14 4.96 -12.86
CA ASP A 100 10.76 6.05 -13.63
C ASP A 100 12.26 5.81 -13.90
N ALA A 101 12.90 4.92 -13.15
CA ALA A 101 14.28 4.52 -13.30
C ALA A 101 14.47 3.19 -14.06
N ASP A 102 13.40 2.62 -14.63
CA ASP A 102 13.40 1.31 -15.30
C ASP A 102 13.89 0.15 -14.39
N ASP A 103 13.71 0.27 -13.07
CA ASP A 103 14.09 -0.73 -12.05
C ASP A 103 12.85 -1.30 -11.32
N TYR A 104 11.80 -1.58 -12.08
CA TYR A 104 10.54 -2.12 -11.58
C TYR A 104 10.21 -3.47 -12.21
N GLY A 105 9.58 -4.35 -11.42
CA GLY A 105 9.14 -5.67 -11.87
C GLY A 105 10.09 -6.81 -11.51
N PHE A 106 11.33 -6.54 -11.12
CA PHE A 106 12.30 -7.61 -10.83
C PHE A 106 12.47 -7.84 -9.33
N CYS A 107 12.82 -9.07 -8.95
CA CYS A 107 13.10 -9.45 -7.57
C CYS A 107 14.44 -8.88 -7.12
N ASP A 108 14.45 -8.09 -6.04
CA ASP A 108 15.66 -7.50 -5.46
C ASP A 108 16.68 -8.56 -4.99
N GLU A 109 16.24 -9.79 -4.71
CA GLU A 109 17.10 -10.85 -4.17
C GLU A 109 17.74 -11.73 -5.27
N CYS A 110 16.99 -12.09 -6.30
CA CYS A 110 17.45 -13.04 -7.31
C CYS A 110 17.36 -12.54 -8.76
N GLY A 111 16.88 -11.31 -8.98
CA GLY A 111 16.80 -10.66 -10.29
C GLY A 111 15.72 -11.21 -11.23
N ILE A 112 14.96 -12.24 -10.84
CA ILE A 112 13.91 -12.79 -11.70
C ILE A 112 12.68 -11.88 -11.77
N GLU A 113 11.92 -12.01 -12.85
CA GLU A 113 10.66 -11.31 -13.04
C GLU A 113 9.64 -11.64 -11.95
N ILE A 114 8.98 -10.61 -11.44
CA ILE A 114 7.83 -10.75 -10.55
C ILE A 114 6.58 -10.80 -11.42
N GLY A 115 5.80 -11.88 -11.31
CA GLY A 115 4.61 -12.06 -12.15
C GLY A 115 3.62 -10.87 -12.08
N ILE A 116 3.09 -10.48 -13.24
CA ILE A 116 2.17 -9.32 -13.39
C ILE A 116 1.02 -9.38 -12.38
N ARG A 117 0.32 -10.52 -12.27
CA ARG A 117 -0.79 -10.68 -11.32
C ARG A 117 -0.40 -10.44 -9.86
N ARG A 118 0.86 -10.73 -9.50
CA ARG A 118 1.38 -10.48 -8.16
C ARG A 118 1.63 -9.00 -7.94
N LEU A 119 2.19 -8.31 -8.92
CA LEU A 119 2.37 -6.86 -8.88
C LEU A 119 1.01 -6.14 -8.92
N GLU A 120 0.02 -6.66 -9.62
CA GLU A 120 -1.35 -6.13 -9.60
C GLU A 120 -1.99 -6.25 -8.21
N ALA A 121 -1.79 -7.40 -7.55
CA ALA A 121 -2.24 -7.59 -6.18
C ALA A 121 -1.44 -6.75 -5.16
N ARG A 122 -0.15 -6.52 -5.42
CA ARG A 122 0.73 -5.72 -4.55
C ARG A 122 1.85 -5.05 -5.35
N PRO A 123 1.62 -3.84 -5.89
CA PRO A 123 2.57 -3.19 -6.80
C PRO A 123 3.80 -2.67 -6.07
N THR A 124 3.76 -2.53 -4.75
CA THR A 124 4.93 -2.16 -3.94
C THR A 124 5.81 -3.36 -3.54
N ALA A 125 5.57 -4.54 -4.12
CA ALA A 125 6.32 -5.74 -3.79
C ALA A 125 7.66 -5.79 -4.54
N THR A 126 8.74 -6.08 -3.82
CA THR A 126 10.11 -6.02 -4.33
C THR A 126 10.80 -7.37 -4.47
N MET A 127 10.14 -8.45 -4.07
CA MET A 127 10.68 -9.81 -4.14
C MET A 127 9.73 -10.71 -4.91
N CYS A 128 10.20 -11.77 -5.56
CA CYS A 128 9.35 -12.82 -6.11
C CYS A 128 8.68 -13.65 -4.99
N ILE A 129 7.76 -14.55 -5.35
CA ILE A 129 7.03 -15.37 -4.37
C ILE A 129 7.96 -16.31 -3.59
N ASP A 130 8.94 -16.91 -4.24
CA ASP A 130 9.86 -17.88 -3.63
C ASP A 130 10.77 -17.21 -2.61
N CYS A 131 11.44 -16.12 -3.02
CA CYS A 131 12.30 -15.35 -2.13
C CYS A 131 11.50 -14.76 -0.96
N LYS A 132 10.26 -14.30 -1.20
CA LYS A 132 9.42 -13.79 -0.11
C LYS A 132 9.02 -14.90 0.87
N THR A 133 8.69 -16.09 0.37
CA THR A 133 8.36 -17.25 1.20
C THR A 133 9.55 -17.68 2.07
N LEU A 134 10.75 -17.74 1.48
CA LEU A 134 11.98 -18.05 2.20
C LEU A 134 12.29 -17.01 3.29
N ALA A 135 12.11 -15.71 2.99
CA ALA A 135 12.29 -14.65 3.97
C ALA A 135 11.33 -14.79 5.16
N GLU A 136 10.07 -15.13 4.92
CA GLU A 136 9.07 -15.35 5.98
C GLU A 136 9.37 -16.58 6.84
N ILE A 137 9.86 -17.67 6.25
CA ILE A 137 10.30 -18.86 7.01
C ILE A 137 11.47 -18.48 7.93
N LYS A 138 12.45 -17.74 7.39
CA LYS A 138 13.62 -17.27 8.16
C LYS A 138 13.22 -16.33 9.29
N GLU A 139 12.29 -15.41 9.04
CA GLU A 139 11.76 -14.50 10.06
C GLU A 139 11.11 -15.25 11.22
N ARG A 140 10.33 -16.31 10.93
CA ARG A 140 9.72 -17.17 11.96
C ARG A 140 10.74 -17.95 12.79
N GLN A 141 11.86 -18.35 12.19
CA GLN A 141 12.92 -19.10 12.89
C GLN A 141 13.78 -18.20 13.80
N ILE A 142 13.93 -16.91 13.45
CA ILE A 142 14.78 -15.96 14.18
C ILE A 142 13.98 -15.14 15.19
N GLY A 143 12.73 -14.82 14.87
CA GLY A 143 11.83 -13.99 15.69
C GLY A 143 10.96 -14.77 16.68
N GLY A 144 11.19 -16.08 16.83
CA GLY A 144 10.59 -16.94 17.86
C GLY A 144 11.40 -16.96 19.15
#